data_AF-A0A522EAK6-F1
#
_entry.id   AF-A0A522EAK6-F1
#
_cell.length_a   1.000
_cell.length_b   1.000
_cell.length_c   1.000
_cell.angle_alpha   90.00
_cell.angle_beta   90.00
_cell.angle_gamma   90.00
#
_symmetry.space_group_name_H-M   'P 1'
#
loop_
_entity.id
_entity.type
_entity.pdbx_description
1 polymer ?
#
loop_
_entity_poly.entity_id
_entity_poly.type
_entity_poly.pdbx_seq_one_letter_code
_entity_poly.pdbx_strand_id
1 'polypeptide(L)'
;MKRYFYFDNHFIARKYQWPEIFNTKDENQFIGFHSLSGDHYLTCLATNTCLDMGFLKMGNGGTFGIPFHSFQNGERTDNITDWGLQQFTTHYKDKKITKENIFHYTYAVLHHPVYRKKYELNLKREFPRIPLYDNFWQWAKWGEELMKLHIGYEKATPYKFERKETDTKPEPKAKLKAIKESGIIILDENTELHGIPKLAWEYKLGNRSALEWILDQYKEKKPSDPTIAEKFNTYKFADYKEQVIDLLKRVCTVSVETMRIVNSMPEQATVYE
;
A
#
# COMPACT_ATOMS: atom_id res chain seq x y z
N MET A 1 -6.33 5.26 -1.93
CA MET A 1 -7.03 6.10 -2.92
C MET A 1 -6.19 7.33 -3.18
N LYS A 2 -5.82 7.56 -4.44
CA LYS A 2 -5.07 8.76 -4.83
C LYS A 2 -6.00 9.98 -4.80
N ARG A 3 -5.46 11.12 -4.39
CA ARG A 3 -6.16 12.39 -4.35
C ARG A 3 -5.23 13.49 -4.85
N TYR A 4 -5.81 14.52 -5.44
CA TYR A 4 -5.08 15.76 -5.66
C TYR A 4 -4.96 16.51 -4.34
N PHE A 5 -3.83 17.17 -4.16
CA PHE A 5 -3.61 18.08 -3.05
C PHE A 5 -2.78 19.26 -3.55
N TYR A 6 -2.92 20.39 -2.87
CA TYR A 6 -2.21 21.61 -3.24
C TYR A 6 -0.88 21.68 -2.49
N PHE A 7 0.23 21.42 -3.20
CA PHE A 7 1.57 21.48 -2.61
C PHE A 7 2.12 22.90 -2.69
N ASP A 8 2.02 23.63 -1.58
CA ASP A 8 2.54 24.99 -1.48
C ASP A 8 3.32 25.21 -0.18
N ASN A 9 4.37 26.04 -0.27
CA ASN A 9 5.31 26.29 0.80
C ASN A 9 4.70 27.01 2.02
N HIS A 10 3.60 27.74 1.83
CA HIS A 10 2.91 28.49 2.88
C HIS A 10 1.78 27.69 3.52
N PHE A 11 1.17 26.77 2.78
CA PHE A 11 0.00 26.01 3.24
C PHE A 11 0.35 24.64 3.83
N ILE A 12 1.55 24.10 3.58
CA ILE A 12 1.99 22.82 4.15
C ILE A 12 2.81 23.03 5.42
N ALA A 13 2.29 22.56 6.55
CA ALA A 13 2.95 22.64 7.86
C ALA A 13 4.28 21.85 7.93
N ARG A 14 4.35 20.68 7.27
CA ARG A 14 5.53 19.80 7.26
C ARG A 14 5.71 19.17 5.88
N LYS A 15 6.69 19.69 5.12
CA LYS A 15 7.05 19.19 3.79
C LYS A 15 8.08 18.06 3.83
N TYR A 16 8.81 17.92 4.95
CA TYR A 16 9.96 17.02 5.05
C TYR A 16 10.88 17.14 3.82
N GLN A 17 11.35 16.02 3.29
CA GLN A 17 12.23 15.96 2.13
C GLN A 17 11.47 15.89 0.79
N TRP A 18 10.13 16.08 0.76
CA TRP A 18 9.35 15.98 -0.48
C TRP A 18 9.93 16.78 -1.67
N PRO A 19 10.38 18.04 -1.49
CA PRO A 19 10.98 18.81 -2.58
C PRO A 19 12.25 18.19 -3.18
N GLU A 20 12.95 17.33 -2.43
CA GLU A 20 14.20 16.68 -2.82
C GLU A 20 14.01 15.23 -3.31
N ILE A 21 12.82 14.65 -3.15
CA ILE A 21 12.59 13.23 -3.48
C ILE A 21 11.43 13.01 -4.44
N PHE A 22 10.61 14.03 -4.66
CA PHE A 22 9.51 13.99 -5.61
C PHE A 22 9.57 15.21 -6.53
N ASN A 23 9.49 14.96 -7.83
CA ASN A 23 9.29 16.00 -8.81
C ASN A 23 8.24 15.52 -9.83
N THR A 24 7.61 16.45 -10.55
CA THR A 24 6.53 16.11 -11.50
C THR A 24 7.03 15.70 -12.88
N LYS A 25 8.34 15.77 -13.14
CA LYS A 25 8.96 15.53 -14.44
C LYS A 25 9.54 14.12 -14.56
N ASP A 26 9.97 13.54 -13.46
CA ASP A 26 10.64 12.25 -13.35
C ASP A 26 9.79 11.30 -12.50
N GLU A 27 9.61 10.08 -12.99
CA GLU A 27 8.98 9.03 -12.19
C GLU A 27 9.92 8.59 -11.06
N ASN A 28 9.36 8.44 -9.86
CA ASN A 28 10.05 7.86 -8.72
C ASN A 28 9.17 6.83 -8.02
N GLN A 29 9.78 5.90 -7.31
CA GLN A 29 9.10 4.88 -6.52
C GLN A 29 9.44 5.06 -5.06
N PHE A 30 8.47 4.79 -4.19
CA PHE A 30 8.60 4.95 -2.75
C PHE A 30 8.10 3.69 -2.06
N ILE A 31 8.86 3.18 -1.10
CA ILE A 31 8.37 2.19 -0.15
C ILE A 31 7.88 2.96 1.08
N GLY A 32 6.56 3.06 1.22
CA GLY A 32 5.93 3.58 2.44
C GLY A 32 5.85 2.51 3.50
N PHE A 33 6.12 2.83 4.76
CA PHE A 33 5.85 1.94 5.89
C PHE A 33 5.57 2.69 7.20
N HIS A 34 4.92 1.99 8.12
CA HIS A 34 4.71 2.41 9.51
C HIS A 34 5.45 1.43 10.42
N SER A 35 6.50 1.91 11.10
CA SER A 35 7.32 1.11 12.03
C SER A 35 7.83 1.88 13.25
N LEU A 36 7.72 3.22 13.25
CA LEU A 36 8.18 4.06 14.34
C LEU A 36 6.96 4.68 15.01
N SER A 37 6.76 4.37 16.29
CA SER A 37 5.79 4.98 17.23
C SER A 37 4.48 4.21 17.47
N GLY A 38 4.54 3.02 18.08
CA GLY A 38 3.38 2.45 18.77
C GLY A 38 3.36 0.93 18.87
N ASP A 39 2.28 0.38 19.39
CA ASP A 39 2.09 -1.07 19.57
C ASP A 39 1.64 -1.79 18.28
N HIS A 40 1.71 -1.11 17.13
CA HIS A 40 1.17 -1.58 15.85
C HIS A 40 2.20 -2.34 15.02
N TYR A 41 1.74 -3.37 14.31
CA TYR A 41 2.60 -4.16 13.44
C TYR A 41 3.05 -3.37 12.21
N LEU A 42 4.20 -3.77 11.65
CA LEU A 42 4.71 -3.25 10.39
C LEU A 42 3.63 -3.36 9.30
N THR A 43 3.31 -2.22 8.71
CA THR A 43 2.55 -2.14 7.46
C THR A 43 3.41 -1.43 6.44
N CYS A 44 3.46 -1.95 5.21
CA CYS A 44 4.19 -1.31 4.11
C CYS A 44 3.38 -1.35 2.81
N LEU A 45 3.57 -0.34 1.96
CA LEU A 45 2.95 -0.25 0.65
C LEU A 45 3.80 0.66 -0.25
N ALA A 46 4.10 0.18 -1.46
CA ALA A 46 4.80 0.94 -2.47
C ALA A 46 3.86 1.87 -3.24
N THR A 47 4.39 3.00 -3.69
CA THR A 47 3.68 3.97 -4.54
C THR A 47 4.66 4.62 -5.52
N ASN A 48 4.12 5.28 -6.54
CA ASN A 48 4.87 6.19 -7.42
C ASN A 48 4.39 7.65 -7.31
N THR A 49 3.63 7.98 -6.26
CA THR A 49 3.12 9.34 -5.98
C THR A 49 3.50 9.77 -4.56
N CYS A 50 3.31 11.06 -4.25
CA CYS A 50 3.47 11.54 -2.88
C CYS A 50 2.65 10.73 -1.86
N LEU A 51 3.22 10.57 -0.67
CA LEU A 51 2.61 9.90 0.48
C LEU A 51 2.18 10.95 1.50
N ASP A 52 0.92 10.85 1.95
CA ASP A 52 0.48 11.59 3.13
C ASP A 52 1.10 10.99 4.40
N MET A 53 1.36 11.83 5.41
CA MET A 53 1.90 11.35 6.69
C MET A 53 0.95 10.33 7.36
N GLY A 54 -0.35 10.45 7.13
CA GLY A 54 -1.39 9.52 7.59
C GLY A 54 -1.60 8.28 6.72
N PHE A 55 -0.85 8.09 5.62
CA PHE A 55 -1.14 7.04 4.62
C PHE A 55 -1.26 5.61 5.17
N LEU A 56 -0.30 5.19 6.00
CA LEU A 56 -0.29 3.89 6.68
C LEU A 56 -0.39 4.03 8.20
N LYS A 57 -0.76 5.22 8.68
CA LYS A 57 -0.74 5.52 10.12
C LYS A 57 -1.77 4.69 10.87
N MET A 58 -1.31 4.02 11.92
CA MET A 58 -2.14 3.38 12.92
C MET A 58 -1.80 4.01 14.28
N GLY A 59 -2.78 4.66 14.91
CA GLY A 59 -2.56 5.31 16.21
C GLY A 59 -1.55 6.46 16.13
N ASN A 60 -0.47 6.38 16.90
CA ASN A 60 0.57 7.41 16.96
C ASN A 60 1.59 7.29 15.82
N GLY A 61 2.40 8.33 15.64
CA GLY A 61 3.41 8.41 14.59
C GLY A 61 2.84 8.79 13.21
N GLY A 62 3.57 8.38 12.17
CA GLY A 62 3.26 8.68 10.78
C GLY A 62 3.96 7.70 9.83
N THR A 63 3.65 7.85 8.55
CA THR A 63 4.22 7.04 7.48
C THR A 63 5.60 7.54 7.11
N PHE A 64 6.57 6.64 7.09
CA PHE A 64 7.90 6.89 6.52
C PHE A 64 7.91 6.42 5.08
N GLY A 65 8.61 7.15 4.21
CA GLY A 65 8.79 6.78 2.82
C GLY A 65 10.27 6.73 2.49
N ILE A 66 10.72 5.61 1.92
CA ILE A 66 12.07 5.51 1.34
C ILE A 66 11.92 5.62 -0.17
N PRO A 67 12.45 6.67 -0.80
CA PRO A 67 12.45 6.78 -2.25
C PRO A 67 13.53 5.90 -2.88
N PHE A 68 13.33 5.48 -4.12
CA PHE A 68 14.38 4.82 -4.89
C PHE A 68 15.43 5.84 -5.38
N HIS A 69 14.99 7.06 -5.74
CA HIS A 69 15.88 8.16 -6.11
C HIS A 69 15.70 9.39 -5.21
N SER A 70 16.77 10.17 -5.07
CA SER A 70 16.73 11.54 -4.58
C SER A 70 17.15 12.51 -5.68
N PHE A 71 16.88 13.79 -5.48
CA PHE A 71 17.25 14.88 -6.37
C PHE A 71 18.16 15.85 -5.60
N GLN A 72 19.45 15.82 -5.88
CA GLN A 72 20.42 16.76 -5.31
C GLN A 72 20.69 17.86 -6.34
N ASN A 73 20.37 19.12 -5.99
CA ASN A 73 20.48 20.26 -6.91
C ASN A 73 19.73 20.07 -8.24
N GLY A 74 18.65 19.27 -8.24
CA GLY A 74 17.88 18.93 -9.43
C GLY A 74 18.41 17.74 -10.23
N GLU A 75 19.57 17.18 -9.88
CA GLU A 75 20.11 15.97 -10.49
C GLU A 75 19.64 14.72 -9.74
N ARG A 76 19.16 13.74 -10.51
CA ARG A 76 18.69 12.45 -9.98
C ARG A 76 19.86 11.58 -9.54
N THR A 77 19.78 11.07 -8.31
CA THR A 77 20.75 10.14 -7.73
C THR A 77 20.03 8.95 -7.11
N ASP A 78 20.63 7.76 -7.19
CA ASP A 78 20.08 6.57 -6.52
C ASP A 78 20.21 6.72 -5.00
N ASN A 79 19.13 6.42 -4.27
CA ASN A 79 19.11 6.52 -2.81
C ASN A 79 19.81 5.33 -2.13
N ILE A 80 20.00 4.22 -2.86
CA ILE A 80 20.86 3.12 -2.41
C ILE A 80 22.31 3.52 -2.72
N THR A 81 23.14 3.56 -1.68
CA THR A 81 24.55 3.96 -1.80
C THR A 81 25.37 2.87 -2.48
N ASP A 82 26.51 3.26 -3.07
CA ASP A 82 27.46 2.30 -3.65
C ASP A 82 28.04 1.35 -2.59
N TRP A 83 28.20 1.85 -1.36
CA TRP A 83 28.55 1.02 -0.22
C TRP A 83 27.49 -0.06 0.05
N GLY A 84 26.21 0.30 0.04
CA GLY A 84 25.11 -0.66 0.21
C GLY A 84 25.10 -1.71 -0.89
N LEU A 85 25.27 -1.29 -2.15
CA LEU A 85 25.44 -2.20 -3.29
C LEU A 85 26.62 -3.16 -3.10
N GLN A 86 27.74 -2.65 -2.59
CA GLN A 86 28.94 -3.46 -2.31
C GLN A 86 28.67 -4.55 -1.26
N GLN A 87 27.89 -4.26 -0.21
CA GLN A 87 27.53 -5.25 0.80
C GLN A 87 26.81 -6.45 0.18
N PHE A 88 25.79 -6.19 -0.66
CA PHE A 88 25.02 -7.24 -1.33
C PHE A 88 25.88 -8.03 -2.34
N THR A 89 26.57 -7.33 -3.24
CA THR A 89 27.40 -7.98 -4.27
C THR A 89 28.54 -8.80 -3.67
N THR A 90 29.11 -8.37 -2.54
CA THR A 90 30.14 -9.12 -1.81
C THR A 90 29.57 -10.35 -1.11
N HIS A 91 28.46 -10.20 -0.37
CA HIS A 91 27.82 -11.29 0.35
C HIS A 91 27.37 -12.41 -0.61
N TYR A 92 26.64 -12.06 -1.67
CA TYR A 92 26.11 -13.01 -2.65
C TYR A 92 27.13 -13.43 -3.72
N LYS A 93 28.33 -12.82 -3.71
CA LYS A 93 29.39 -13.04 -4.72
C LYS A 93 28.90 -12.85 -6.16
N ASP A 94 27.96 -11.92 -6.36
CA ASP A 94 27.34 -11.65 -7.64
C ASP A 94 27.37 -10.15 -7.96
N LYS A 95 28.19 -9.79 -8.96
CA LYS A 95 28.34 -8.40 -9.42
C LYS A 95 27.19 -7.94 -10.32
N LYS A 96 26.27 -8.82 -10.70
CA LYS A 96 25.08 -8.47 -11.52
C LYS A 96 23.97 -7.83 -10.70
N ILE A 97 24.01 -7.94 -9.37
CA ILE A 97 23.05 -7.31 -8.48
C ILE A 97 23.11 -5.80 -8.69
N THR A 98 21.96 -5.18 -8.94
CA THR A 98 21.82 -3.73 -9.07
C THR A 98 21.13 -3.13 -7.84
N LYS A 99 21.18 -1.80 -7.72
CA LYS A 99 20.46 -1.06 -6.69
C LYS A 99 18.95 -1.27 -6.78
N GLU A 100 18.39 -1.33 -7.99
CA GLU A 100 16.98 -1.64 -8.20
C GLU A 100 16.61 -3.03 -7.66
N ASN A 101 17.46 -4.04 -7.89
CA ASN A 101 17.23 -5.38 -7.34
C ASN A 101 17.21 -5.36 -5.80
N ILE A 102 18.08 -4.56 -5.17
CA ILE A 102 18.11 -4.39 -3.70
C ILE A 102 16.85 -3.68 -3.20
N PHE A 103 16.33 -2.69 -3.95
CA PHE A 103 15.10 -2.00 -3.63
C PHE A 103 13.89 -2.96 -3.65
N HIS A 104 13.79 -3.79 -4.69
CA HIS A 104 12.79 -4.85 -4.77
C HIS A 104 12.96 -5.89 -3.65
N TYR A 105 14.19 -6.39 -3.45
CA TYR A 105 14.50 -7.32 -2.36
C TYR A 105 14.01 -6.80 -1.01
N THR A 106 14.30 -5.52 -0.71
CA THR A 106 13.83 -4.85 0.52
C THR A 106 12.32 -4.90 0.65
N TYR A 107 11.60 -4.63 -0.43
CA TYR A 107 10.15 -4.67 -0.43
C TYR A 107 9.57 -6.07 -0.16
N ALA A 108 10.19 -7.12 -0.71
CA ALA A 108 9.82 -8.51 -0.43
C ALA A 108 10.05 -8.87 1.05
N VAL A 109 11.20 -8.51 1.61
CA VAL A 109 11.51 -8.79 3.02
C VAL A 109 10.52 -8.09 3.95
N LEU A 110 10.13 -6.86 3.65
CA LEU A 110 9.11 -6.15 4.42
C LEU A 110 7.73 -6.81 4.33
N HIS A 111 7.46 -7.69 3.35
CA HIS A 111 6.22 -8.49 3.25
C HIS A 111 6.32 -9.87 3.88
N HIS A 112 7.53 -10.32 4.26
CA HIS A 112 7.75 -11.66 4.76
C HIS A 112 7.12 -11.88 6.15
N PRO A 113 6.18 -12.82 6.32
CA PRO A 113 5.49 -13.02 7.60
C PRO A 113 6.44 -13.44 8.74
N VAL A 114 7.43 -14.28 8.44
CA VAL A 114 8.42 -14.74 9.41
C VAL A 114 9.30 -13.58 9.88
N TYR A 115 9.75 -12.72 8.95
CA TYR A 115 10.50 -11.49 9.29
C TYR A 115 9.69 -10.60 10.22
N ARG A 116 8.44 -10.30 9.85
CA ARG A 116 7.55 -9.43 10.63
C ARG A 116 7.32 -9.97 12.03
N LYS A 117 7.15 -11.29 12.16
CA LYS A 117 6.94 -11.97 13.46
C LYS A 117 8.23 -12.00 14.28
N LYS A 118 9.37 -12.38 13.69
CA LYS A 118 10.66 -12.49 14.38
C LYS A 118 11.10 -11.15 14.96
N TYR A 119 10.93 -10.07 14.20
CA TYR A 119 11.40 -8.73 14.58
C TYR A 119 10.26 -7.81 15.04
N GLU A 120 9.09 -8.33 15.43
CA GLU A 120 7.90 -7.53 15.74
C GLU A 120 8.18 -6.39 16.74
N LEU A 121 8.90 -6.68 17.83
CA LEU A 121 9.22 -5.70 18.87
C LEU A 121 10.17 -4.60 18.36
N ASN A 122 11.15 -4.96 17.52
CA ASN A 122 12.06 -3.98 16.90
C ASN A 122 11.32 -3.14 15.86
N LEU A 123 10.49 -3.76 15.02
CA LEU A 123 9.70 -3.11 13.99
C LEU A 123 8.62 -2.16 14.54
N LYS A 124 8.35 -2.17 15.84
CA LYS A 124 7.49 -1.20 16.54
C LYS A 124 8.24 0.04 17.03
N ARG A 125 9.57 -0.05 17.16
CA ARG A 125 10.42 0.90 17.88
C ARG A 125 11.51 1.51 17.01
N GLU A 126 11.95 0.80 15.98
CA GLU A 126 13.11 1.12 15.16
C GLU A 126 12.79 1.07 13.67
N PHE A 127 13.69 1.64 12.88
CA PHE A 127 13.65 1.54 11.43
C PHE A 127 13.93 0.09 11.01
N PRO A 128 13.22 -0.47 10.01
CA PRO A 128 13.41 -1.86 9.59
C PRO A 128 14.85 -2.11 9.14
N ARG A 129 15.48 -3.14 9.69
CA ARG A 129 16.78 -3.65 9.23
C ARG A 129 16.53 -4.90 8.40
N ILE A 130 17.16 -4.97 7.24
CA ILE A 130 16.87 -5.99 6.24
C ILE A 130 17.91 -7.11 6.31
N PRO A 131 17.54 -8.33 6.74
CA PRO A 131 18.45 -9.47 6.71
C PRO A 131 18.82 -9.89 5.29
N LEU A 132 19.95 -10.59 5.15
CA LEU A 132 20.39 -11.23 3.92
C LEU A 132 19.95 -12.69 3.93
N TYR A 133 19.01 -13.04 3.05
CA TYR A 133 18.47 -14.37 2.85
C TYR A 133 19.14 -15.07 1.68
N ASP A 134 19.24 -16.39 1.75
CA ASP A 134 19.63 -17.20 0.59
C ASP A 134 18.73 -16.90 -0.63
N ASN A 135 19.29 -17.10 -1.83
CA ASN A 135 18.61 -16.90 -3.11
C ASN A 135 18.09 -15.47 -3.33
N PHE A 136 19.01 -14.48 -3.26
CA PHE A 136 18.74 -13.06 -3.50
C PHE A 136 17.78 -12.79 -4.67
N TRP A 137 18.00 -13.43 -5.82
CA TRP A 137 17.21 -13.19 -7.03
C TRP A 137 15.74 -13.56 -6.89
N GLN A 138 15.41 -14.59 -6.10
CA GLN A 138 14.02 -14.94 -5.84
C GLN A 138 13.32 -13.89 -4.98
N TRP A 139 14.00 -13.36 -3.96
CA TRP A 139 13.50 -12.27 -3.13
C TRP A 139 13.33 -10.97 -3.91
N ALA A 140 14.32 -10.62 -4.75
CA ALA A 140 14.21 -9.47 -5.65
C ALA A 140 13.02 -9.64 -6.61
N LYS A 141 12.82 -10.83 -7.18
CA LYS A 141 11.69 -11.12 -8.08
C LYS A 141 10.33 -10.97 -7.37
N TRP A 142 10.17 -11.55 -6.18
CA TRP A 142 8.94 -11.37 -5.40
C TRP A 142 8.68 -9.89 -5.11
N GLY A 143 9.72 -9.14 -4.79
CA GLY A 143 9.63 -7.71 -4.52
C GLY A 143 9.19 -6.89 -5.72
N GLU A 144 9.75 -7.20 -6.89
CA GLU A 144 9.38 -6.59 -8.16
C GLU A 144 7.91 -6.86 -8.49
N GLU A 145 7.47 -8.12 -8.40
CA GLU A 145 6.09 -8.53 -8.64
C GLU A 145 5.10 -7.83 -7.70
N LEU A 146 5.41 -7.81 -6.39
CA LEU A 146 4.61 -7.09 -5.37
C LEU A 146 4.55 -5.59 -5.66
N MET A 147 5.68 -4.97 -5.99
CA MET A 147 5.75 -3.53 -6.25
C MET A 147 4.94 -3.14 -7.48
N LYS A 148 5.08 -3.92 -8.56
CA LYS A 148 4.29 -3.75 -9.79
C LYS A 148 2.79 -3.87 -9.53
N LEU A 149 2.37 -4.87 -8.75
CA LEU A 149 0.96 -5.05 -8.37
C LEU A 149 0.44 -3.85 -7.56
N HIS A 150 1.21 -3.39 -6.57
CA HIS A 150 0.75 -2.39 -5.62
C HIS A 150 0.75 -0.98 -6.21
N ILE A 151 1.76 -0.61 -6.99
CA ILE A 151 1.78 0.67 -7.74
C ILE A 151 0.70 0.67 -8.83
N GLY A 152 0.53 -0.47 -9.50
CA GLY A 152 -0.41 -0.67 -10.61
C GLY A 152 -1.82 -1.09 -10.21
N TYR A 153 -2.24 -0.94 -8.95
CA TYR A 153 -3.48 -1.56 -8.43
C TYR A 153 -4.74 -1.20 -9.23
N GLU A 154 -4.81 0.03 -9.77
CA GLU A 154 -5.93 0.54 -10.57
C GLU A 154 -5.99 -0.06 -11.98
N LYS A 155 -4.91 -0.71 -12.43
CA LYS A 155 -4.79 -1.32 -13.75
C LYS A 155 -4.84 -2.85 -13.72
N ALA A 156 -4.92 -3.46 -12.53
CA ALA A 156 -5.02 -4.91 -12.40
C ALA A 156 -6.25 -5.45 -13.13
N THR A 157 -6.18 -6.68 -13.64
CA THR A 157 -7.33 -7.35 -14.26
C THR A 157 -8.46 -7.49 -13.22
N PRO A 158 -9.67 -7.00 -13.50
CA PRO A 158 -10.78 -7.07 -12.54
C PRO A 158 -11.12 -8.51 -12.14
N TYR A 159 -11.23 -8.77 -10.84
CA TYR A 159 -11.74 -10.03 -10.33
C TYR A 159 -13.22 -10.22 -10.71
N LYS A 160 -13.63 -11.45 -10.98
CA LYS A 160 -15.02 -11.76 -11.31
C LYS A 160 -15.85 -11.82 -10.04
N PHE A 161 -16.79 -10.89 -9.90
CA PHE A 161 -17.83 -10.93 -8.86
C PHE A 161 -19.18 -11.25 -9.48
N GLU A 162 -20.04 -11.90 -8.71
CA GLU A 162 -21.47 -11.95 -9.00
C GLU A 162 -22.12 -10.70 -8.40
N ARG A 163 -22.71 -9.85 -9.24
CA ARG A 163 -23.45 -8.66 -8.79
C ARG A 163 -24.93 -9.02 -8.70
N LYS A 164 -25.51 -8.83 -7.52
CA LYS A 164 -26.95 -8.97 -7.28
C LYS A 164 -27.56 -7.59 -7.14
N GLU A 165 -28.59 -7.34 -7.93
CA GLU A 165 -29.40 -6.13 -7.89
C GLU A 165 -30.83 -6.49 -7.56
N THR A 166 -31.42 -5.73 -6.65
CA THR A 166 -32.84 -5.87 -6.29
C THR A 166 -33.68 -4.69 -6.78
N ASP A 167 -33.07 -3.53 -7.06
CA ASP A 167 -33.69 -2.31 -7.59
C ASP A 167 -35.03 -1.90 -6.94
N THR A 168 -35.17 -2.19 -5.65
CA THR A 168 -36.42 -1.93 -4.91
C THR A 168 -36.57 -0.48 -4.48
N LYS A 169 -35.48 0.29 -4.43
CA LYS A 169 -35.46 1.68 -3.95
C LYS A 169 -34.96 2.64 -5.02
N PRO A 170 -35.70 3.72 -5.35
CA PRO A 170 -35.25 4.74 -6.30
C PRO A 170 -33.97 5.45 -5.87
N GLU A 171 -33.80 5.69 -4.57
CA GLU A 171 -32.62 6.31 -3.97
C GLU A 171 -32.06 5.39 -2.87
N PRO A 172 -31.25 4.37 -3.23
CA PRO A 172 -30.74 3.41 -2.27
C PRO A 172 -29.69 4.06 -1.35
N LYS A 173 -29.85 3.85 -0.05
CA LYS A 173 -28.87 4.36 0.93
C LYS A 173 -27.56 3.58 0.87
N ALA A 174 -26.43 4.28 0.84
CA ALA A 174 -25.11 3.67 0.91
C ALA A 174 -24.90 2.89 2.21
N LYS A 175 -24.35 1.68 2.12
CA LYS A 175 -24.03 0.78 3.24
C LYS A 175 -22.53 0.52 3.36
N LEU A 176 -21.85 0.23 2.24
CA LEU A 176 -20.40 0.01 2.16
C LEU A 176 -19.87 -0.93 3.25
N LYS A 177 -20.45 -2.13 3.32
CA LYS A 177 -20.21 -3.11 4.39
C LYS A 177 -19.70 -4.43 3.81
N ALA A 178 -18.63 -4.97 4.42
CA ALA A 178 -18.14 -6.31 4.13
C ALA A 178 -18.74 -7.34 5.09
N ILE A 179 -19.14 -8.50 4.55
CA ILE A 179 -19.52 -9.72 5.29
C ILE A 179 -18.52 -10.80 4.85
N LYS A 180 -17.38 -10.85 5.55
CA LYS A 180 -16.17 -11.54 5.11
C LYS A 180 -16.35 -13.05 5.09
N GLU A 181 -17.06 -13.57 6.08
CA GLU A 181 -17.33 -15.00 6.28
C GLU A 181 -18.11 -15.60 5.10
N SER A 182 -19.00 -14.80 4.51
CA SER A 182 -19.82 -15.17 3.35
C SER A 182 -19.25 -14.70 2.02
N GLY A 183 -18.14 -13.95 2.01
CA GLY A 183 -17.55 -13.39 0.78
C GLY A 183 -18.46 -12.39 0.08
N ILE A 184 -19.17 -11.55 0.85
CA ILE A 184 -20.15 -10.58 0.33
C ILE A 184 -19.72 -9.15 0.69
N ILE A 185 -19.92 -8.22 -0.25
CA ILE A 185 -19.85 -6.77 -0.02
C ILE A 185 -21.21 -6.17 -0.34
N ILE A 186 -21.84 -5.52 0.63
CA ILE A 186 -23.08 -4.76 0.46
C ILE A 186 -22.70 -3.30 0.20
N LEU A 187 -23.02 -2.79 -0.98
CA LEU A 187 -22.68 -1.42 -1.36
C LEU A 187 -23.75 -0.44 -0.92
N ASP A 188 -25.01 -0.76 -1.18
CA ASP A 188 -26.17 0.04 -0.81
C ASP A 188 -27.38 -0.86 -0.55
N GLU A 189 -28.58 -0.29 -0.53
CA GLU A 189 -29.82 -1.05 -0.29
C GLU A 189 -30.26 -1.93 -1.44
N ASN A 190 -29.74 -1.71 -2.66
CA ASN A 190 -30.12 -2.47 -3.86
C ASN A 190 -29.02 -3.45 -4.30
N THR A 191 -27.74 -3.13 -4.04
CA THR A 191 -26.60 -3.79 -4.67
C THR A 191 -25.69 -4.53 -3.71
N GLU A 192 -25.43 -5.78 -4.06
CA GLU A 192 -24.45 -6.64 -3.39
C GLU A 192 -23.47 -7.26 -4.39
N LEU A 193 -22.22 -7.42 -3.96
CA LEU A 193 -21.17 -8.14 -4.66
C LEU A 193 -20.88 -9.45 -3.93
N HIS A 194 -20.95 -10.56 -4.63
CA HIS A 194 -20.79 -11.92 -4.12
C HIS A 194 -19.56 -12.58 -4.76
N GLY A 195 -19.04 -13.61 -4.08
CA GLY A 195 -17.92 -14.42 -4.58
C GLY A 195 -16.53 -13.85 -4.26
N ILE A 196 -16.40 -12.99 -3.25
CA ILE A 196 -15.08 -12.50 -2.82
C ILE A 196 -14.33 -13.64 -2.12
N PRO A 197 -13.15 -14.07 -2.61
CA PRO A 197 -12.40 -15.19 -2.02
C PRO A 197 -11.87 -14.84 -0.64
N LYS A 198 -11.80 -15.83 0.26
CA LYS A 198 -11.28 -15.68 1.63
C LYS A 198 -9.88 -15.04 1.65
N LEU A 199 -9.02 -15.48 0.72
CA LEU A 199 -7.65 -15.02 0.58
C LEU A 199 -7.52 -13.50 0.35
N ALA A 200 -8.51 -12.86 -0.30
CA ALA A 200 -8.48 -11.41 -0.51
C ALA A 200 -8.61 -10.61 0.80
N TRP A 201 -9.26 -11.18 1.82
CA TRP A 201 -9.42 -10.55 3.12
C TRP A 201 -8.18 -10.64 4.01
N GLU A 202 -7.25 -11.55 3.69
CA GLU A 202 -6.01 -11.74 4.43
C GLU A 202 -4.97 -10.65 4.15
N TYR A 203 -5.00 -10.06 2.95
CA TYR A 203 -4.13 -8.94 2.63
C TYR A 203 -4.56 -7.68 3.37
N LYS A 204 -3.82 -7.36 4.44
CA LYS A 204 -4.09 -6.24 5.33
C LYS A 204 -3.08 -5.11 5.18
N LEU A 205 -3.60 -3.89 5.18
CA LEU A 205 -2.84 -2.66 5.30
C LEU A 205 -3.23 -2.03 6.63
N GLY A 206 -2.40 -2.18 7.66
CA GLY A 206 -2.85 -1.91 9.00
C GLY A 206 -4.06 -2.75 9.37
N ASN A 207 -5.02 -2.23 10.15
CA ASN A 207 -6.08 -3.01 10.79
C ASN A 207 -7.20 -3.52 9.87
N ARG A 208 -7.13 -3.23 8.57
CA ARG A 208 -8.19 -3.52 7.58
C ARG A 208 -7.61 -4.22 6.36
N SER A 209 -8.43 -5.05 5.71
CA SER A 209 -8.08 -5.54 4.40
C SER A 209 -8.00 -4.39 3.38
N ALA A 210 -7.29 -4.60 2.27
CA ALA A 210 -7.26 -3.61 1.20
C ALA A 210 -8.67 -3.28 0.66
N LEU A 211 -9.57 -4.27 0.61
CA LEU A 211 -10.97 -4.08 0.22
C LEU A 211 -11.74 -3.23 1.25
N GLU A 212 -11.55 -3.47 2.54
CA GLU A 212 -12.16 -2.67 3.61
C GLU A 212 -11.70 -1.22 3.58
N TRP A 213 -10.46 -0.95 3.14
CA TRP A 213 -9.99 0.42 2.91
C TRP A 213 -10.72 1.11 1.78
N ILE A 214 -11.00 0.42 0.67
CA ILE A 214 -11.81 1.01 -0.42
C ILE A 214 -13.18 1.39 0.12
N LEU A 215 -13.85 0.49 0.86
CA LEU A 215 -15.15 0.79 1.46
C LEU A 215 -15.07 1.99 2.42
N ASP A 216 -14.05 2.08 3.26
CA ASP A 216 -13.90 3.19 4.21
C ASP A 216 -13.66 4.56 3.56
N GLN A 217 -12.87 4.57 2.49
CA GLN A 217 -12.50 5.80 1.79
C GLN A 217 -13.65 6.40 0.98
N TYR A 218 -14.62 5.58 0.56
CA TYR A 218 -15.80 5.99 -0.19
C TYR A 218 -17.06 6.13 0.68
N LYS A 219 -16.94 6.02 2.01
CA LYS A 219 -18.06 6.35 2.91
C LYS A 219 -18.37 7.83 2.85
N GLU A 220 -19.65 8.14 2.75
CA GLU A 220 -20.14 9.51 2.92
C GLU A 220 -19.81 9.98 4.35
N LYS A 221 -19.08 11.09 4.46
CA LYS A 221 -18.65 11.69 5.73
C LYS A 221 -19.06 13.15 5.70
N LYS A 222 -19.89 13.57 6.67
CA LYS A 222 -20.21 14.99 6.86
C LYS A 222 -19.01 15.69 7.51
N PRO A 223 -18.47 16.77 6.92
CA PRO A 223 -17.45 17.58 7.58
C PRO A 223 -17.94 18.09 8.94
N SER A 224 -17.05 18.11 9.94
CA SER A 224 -17.39 18.61 11.29
C SER A 224 -17.50 20.13 11.34
N ASP A 225 -16.69 20.83 10.54
CA ASP A 225 -16.74 22.27 10.42
C ASP A 225 -18.03 22.70 9.70
N PRO A 226 -18.87 23.58 10.30
CA PRO A 226 -20.15 23.97 9.72
C PRO A 226 -20.02 24.66 8.36
N THR A 227 -19.02 25.53 8.18
CA THR A 227 -18.81 26.26 6.92
C THR A 227 -18.36 25.31 5.82
N ILE A 228 -17.50 24.35 6.13
CA ILE A 228 -17.10 23.32 5.17
C ILE A 228 -18.28 22.40 4.86
N ALA A 229 -19.07 22.01 5.86
CA ALA A 229 -20.23 21.15 5.66
C ALA A 229 -21.30 21.82 4.77
N GLU A 230 -21.53 23.12 4.94
CA GLU A 230 -22.47 23.87 4.11
C GLU A 230 -21.98 23.99 2.65
N LYS A 231 -20.70 24.28 2.45
CA LYS A 231 -20.16 24.61 1.11
C LYS A 231 -19.60 23.42 0.33
N PHE A 232 -19.19 22.36 1.01
CA PHE A 232 -18.39 21.28 0.41
C PHE A 232 -18.86 19.86 0.78
N ASN A 233 -20.00 19.67 1.44
CA ASN A 233 -20.59 18.34 1.69
C ASN A 233 -21.39 17.84 0.47
N THR A 234 -20.75 17.81 -0.69
CA THR A 234 -21.38 17.46 -1.98
C THR A 234 -21.19 16.00 -2.38
N TYR A 235 -20.31 15.27 -1.68
CA TYR A 235 -20.03 13.88 -2.00
C TYR A 235 -21.24 12.97 -1.79
N LYS A 236 -21.61 12.20 -2.83
CA LYS A 236 -22.62 11.15 -2.79
C LYS A 236 -22.04 9.85 -3.33
N PHE A 237 -22.20 8.75 -2.60
CA PHE A 237 -21.67 7.46 -3.02
C PHE A 237 -22.29 7.00 -4.36
N ALA A 238 -23.56 7.32 -4.59
CA ALA A 238 -24.26 6.97 -5.82
C ALA A 238 -23.51 7.40 -7.09
N ASP A 239 -22.89 8.60 -7.07
CA ASP A 239 -22.14 9.15 -8.21
C ASP A 239 -20.86 8.37 -8.54
N TYR A 240 -20.34 7.60 -7.58
CA TYR A 240 -19.07 6.87 -7.71
C TYR A 240 -19.26 5.34 -7.66
N LYS A 241 -20.50 4.86 -7.53
CA LYS A 241 -20.79 3.44 -7.28
C LYS A 241 -20.12 2.48 -8.27
N GLU A 242 -20.24 2.74 -9.56
CA GLU A 242 -19.62 1.89 -10.59
C GLU A 242 -18.10 1.94 -10.57
N GLN A 243 -17.52 3.12 -10.30
CA GLN A 243 -16.07 3.26 -10.11
C GLN A 243 -15.60 2.45 -8.88
N VAL A 244 -16.35 2.47 -7.78
CA VAL A 244 -16.03 1.69 -6.59
C VAL A 244 -16.14 0.19 -6.85
N ILE A 245 -17.17 -0.25 -7.60
CA ILE A 245 -17.30 -1.66 -8.02
C ILE A 245 -16.09 -2.10 -8.84
N ASP A 246 -15.70 -1.32 -9.86
CA ASP A 246 -14.52 -1.64 -10.68
C ASP A 246 -13.26 -1.69 -9.82
N LEU A 247 -13.06 -0.69 -8.97
CA LEU A 247 -11.90 -0.64 -8.10
C LEU A 247 -11.84 -1.81 -7.11
N LEU A 248 -12.96 -2.20 -6.50
CA LEU A 248 -13.05 -3.37 -5.63
C LEU A 248 -12.66 -4.65 -6.35
N LYS A 249 -13.10 -4.83 -7.60
CA LYS A 249 -12.71 -6.00 -8.42
C LYS A 249 -11.21 -6.04 -8.64
N ARG A 250 -10.58 -4.91 -8.96
CA ARG A 250 -9.13 -4.83 -9.21
C ARG A 250 -8.32 -5.05 -7.93
N VAL A 251 -8.72 -4.38 -6.85
CA VAL A 251 -8.08 -4.53 -5.54
C VAL A 251 -8.24 -5.96 -5.01
N CYS A 252 -9.34 -6.66 -5.34
CA CYS A 252 -9.49 -8.07 -5.01
C CYS A 252 -8.44 -8.94 -5.72
N THR A 253 -8.22 -8.74 -7.02
CA THR A 253 -7.14 -9.42 -7.76
C THR A 253 -5.78 -9.12 -7.11
N VAL A 254 -5.48 -7.84 -6.86
CA VAL A 254 -4.22 -7.46 -6.20
C VAL A 254 -4.06 -8.18 -4.86
N SER A 255 -5.10 -8.17 -4.02
CA SER A 255 -5.06 -8.82 -2.71
C SER A 255 -4.79 -10.32 -2.80
N VAL A 256 -5.43 -11.01 -3.75
CA VAL A 256 -5.22 -12.44 -3.99
C VAL A 256 -3.80 -12.73 -4.48
N GLU A 257 -3.31 -12.00 -5.47
CA GLU A 257 -1.96 -12.22 -6.01
C GLU A 257 -0.88 -11.86 -4.99
N THR A 258 -1.06 -10.78 -4.23
CA THR A 258 -0.17 -10.42 -3.13
C THR A 258 -0.04 -11.55 -2.13
N MET A 259 -1.17 -12.13 -1.70
CA MET A 259 -1.13 -13.25 -0.75
C MET A 259 -0.57 -14.53 -1.36
N ARG A 260 -0.75 -14.79 -2.66
CA ARG A 260 -0.07 -15.91 -3.32
C ARG A 260 1.45 -15.77 -3.28
N ILE A 261 1.98 -14.57 -3.54
CA ILE A 261 3.41 -14.30 -3.46
C ILE A 261 3.89 -14.45 -2.01
N VAL A 262 3.21 -13.81 -1.06
CA VAL A 262 3.56 -13.89 0.38
C VAL A 262 3.54 -15.34 0.88
N ASN A 263 2.56 -16.14 0.49
CA ASN A 263 2.45 -17.54 0.90
C ASN A 263 3.48 -18.46 0.19
N SER A 264 4.14 -17.97 -0.87
CA SER A 264 5.25 -18.69 -1.52
C SER A 264 6.62 -18.42 -0.87
N MET A 265 6.70 -17.44 0.05
CA MET A 265 7.92 -17.16 0.81
C MET A 265 8.16 -18.25 1.85
N PRO A 266 9.42 -18.63 2.11
CA PRO A 266 9.75 -19.76 2.96
C PRO A 266 9.49 -19.49 4.45
N GLU A 267 8.91 -20.47 5.18
CA GLU A 267 8.70 -20.36 6.63
C GLU A 267 9.99 -20.43 7.45
N GLN A 268 11.06 -20.96 6.85
CA GLN A 268 12.41 -20.99 7.39
C GLN A 268 13.37 -20.52 6.30
N ALA A 269 14.10 -19.44 6.56
CA ALA A 269 15.14 -18.94 5.67
C ALA A 269 16.42 -18.79 6.47
N THR A 270 17.54 -19.26 5.92
CA THR A 270 18.86 -18.96 6.47
C THR A 270 19.05 -17.45 6.42
N VAL A 271 19.36 -16.86 7.58
CA VAL A 271 19.62 -15.43 7.72
C VAL A 271 21.07 -15.24 8.09
N TYR A 272 21.77 -14.38 7.36
CA TYR A 272 23.04 -13.83 7.78
C TYR A 272 22.80 -12.44 8.37
N GLU A 273 23.25 -12.25 9.61
CA GLU A 273 23.19 -10.98 10.35
C GLU A 273 24.47 -10.16 10.17
#